data_AF-A0A528B1I0-F1
#
_entry.id   AF-A0A528B1I0-F1
#
_cell.length_a   1.000
_cell.length_b   1.000
_cell.length_c   1.000
_cell.angle_alpha   90.00
_cell.angle_beta   90.00
_cell.angle_gamma   90.00
#
_symmetry.space_group_name_H-M   'P 1'
#
loop_
_entity.id
_entity.type
_entity.pdbx_description
1 polymer ?
#
loop_
_entity_poly.entity_id
_entity_poly.type
_entity_poly.pdbx_seq_one_letter_code
_entity_poly.pdbx_strand_id
1 'polypeptide(L)'
;MSGWPARILLLALLVPWPVQAHEAPHDQRLPTIGPAPDFTLTSQDGARVSLRDFRGKVVAVTFIYASCTDICPMLTANMAHVQDKLGSAFGPK
;
A
#
# COMPACT_ATOMS: atom_id res chain seq x y z
N MET A 1 -21.24 -55.31 -18.08
CA MET A 1 -21.37 -54.59 -16.79
C MET A 1 -20.03 -53.92 -16.50
N SER A 2 -20.03 -52.66 -16.04
CA SER A 2 -18.89 -51.96 -15.41
C SER A 2 -17.73 -51.44 -16.30
N GLY A 3 -18.01 -50.50 -17.21
CA GLY A 3 -16.97 -49.64 -17.83
C GLY A 3 -17.23 -48.13 -17.68
N TRP A 4 -18.37 -47.76 -17.10
CA TRP A 4 -18.84 -46.38 -17.02
C TRP A 4 -18.07 -45.48 -16.04
N PRO A 5 -17.62 -45.91 -14.84
CA PRO A 5 -17.10 -44.96 -13.85
C PRO A 5 -15.72 -44.38 -14.25
N ALA A 6 -14.94 -45.11 -15.05
CA ALA A 6 -13.60 -44.70 -15.44
C ALA A 6 -13.58 -43.51 -16.42
N ARG A 7 -14.62 -43.36 -17.26
CA ARG A 7 -14.69 -42.27 -18.24
C ARG A 7 -15.07 -40.93 -17.62
N ILE A 8 -15.85 -40.94 -16.53
CA ILE A 8 -16.26 -39.71 -15.82
C ILE A 8 -15.06 -39.09 -15.08
N LEU A 9 -14.19 -39.92 -14.50
CA LEU A 9 -12.97 -39.47 -13.80
C LEU A 9 -11.95 -38.79 -14.73
N LEU A 10 -11.83 -39.24 -15.98
CA LEU A 10 -10.88 -38.66 -16.95
C LEU A 10 -11.33 -37.30 -17.52
N LEU A 11 -12.64 -37.04 -17.62
CA LEU A 11 -13.18 -35.76 -18.08
C LEU A 11 -13.04 -34.65 -17.02
N ALA A 12 -13.08 -34.98 -15.73
CA ALA A 12 -12.95 -34.01 -14.65
C ALA A 12 -11.52 -33.41 -14.52
N LEU A 13 -10.50 -34.06 -15.08
CA LEU A 13 -9.11 -33.60 -15.09
C LEU A 13 -8.79 -32.60 -16.23
N LEU A 14 -9.66 -32.51 -17.25
CA LEU A 14 -9.46 -31.64 -18.43
C LEU A 14 -10.32 -30.39 -18.41
N VAL A 15 -11.28 -30.28 -17.49
CA VAL A 15 -11.97 -29.01 -17.26
C VAL A 15 -11.01 -28.19 -16.40
N PRO A 16 -10.40 -27.11 -16.91
CA PRO A 16 -9.70 -26.18 -16.04
C PRO A 16 -10.74 -25.71 -15.03
N TRP A 17 -10.58 -26.11 -13.77
CA TRP A 17 -11.31 -25.50 -12.68
C TRP A 17 -11.15 -24.01 -12.91
N PRO A 18 -12.25 -23.22 -13.05
CA PRO A 18 -12.08 -21.79 -13.05
C PRO A 18 -11.44 -21.50 -11.70
N VAL A 19 -10.15 -21.18 -11.72
CA VAL A 19 -9.48 -20.51 -10.63
C VAL A 19 -10.28 -19.23 -10.51
N GLN A 20 -11.28 -19.22 -9.64
CA GLN A 20 -11.93 -17.99 -9.23
C GLN A 20 -10.85 -17.23 -8.45
N ALA A 21 -10.02 -16.51 -9.21
CA ALA A 21 -9.32 -15.38 -8.67
C ALA A 21 -10.39 -14.54 -7.99
N HIS A 22 -10.28 -14.37 -6.68
CA HIS A 22 -11.13 -13.42 -5.99
C HIS A 22 -10.70 -12.04 -6.51
N GLU A 23 -11.40 -11.54 -7.52
CA GLU A 23 -11.41 -10.12 -7.83
C GLU A 23 -12.10 -9.43 -6.65
N ALA A 24 -11.27 -9.09 -5.67
CA ALA A 24 -11.66 -8.19 -4.61
C ALA A 24 -12.16 -6.90 -5.29
N PRO A 25 -13.37 -6.41 -4.95
CA PRO A 25 -13.85 -5.14 -5.45
C PRO A 25 -12.81 -4.06 -5.16
N HIS A 26 -12.20 -3.52 -6.21
CA HIS A 26 -11.29 -2.40 -6.13
C HIS A 26 -12.08 -1.10 -5.88
N ASP A 27 -12.85 -1.03 -4.80
CA ASP A 27 -13.15 0.29 -4.22
C ASP A 27 -11.92 0.68 -3.38
N GLN A 28 -10.94 1.26 -4.07
CA GLN A 28 -9.56 1.47 -3.62
C GLN A 28 -9.39 2.63 -2.63
N ARG A 29 -10.47 3.19 -2.07
CA ARG A 29 -10.31 4.29 -1.10
C ARG A 29 -10.10 3.74 0.30
N LEU A 30 -8.94 4.08 0.88
CA LEU A 30 -8.69 3.90 2.30
C LEU A 30 -9.82 4.57 3.12
N PRO A 31 -10.32 3.93 4.18
CA PRO A 31 -11.33 4.53 5.03
C PRO A 31 -10.79 5.80 5.70
N THR A 32 -11.60 6.86 5.73
CA THR A 32 -11.25 8.08 6.47
C THR A 32 -11.53 7.88 7.95
N ILE A 33 -10.47 7.80 8.75
CA ILE A 33 -10.57 7.56 10.21
C ILE A 33 -10.80 8.83 11.03
N GLY A 34 -10.73 10.01 10.41
CA GLY A 34 -10.92 11.30 11.05
C GLY A 34 -9.88 12.34 10.59
N PRO A 35 -9.98 13.59 11.08
CA PRO A 35 -8.98 14.61 10.82
C PRO A 35 -7.67 14.27 11.55
N ALA A 36 -6.53 14.49 10.88
CA ALA A 36 -5.23 14.41 11.53
C ALA A 36 -5.08 15.53 12.58
N PRO A 37 -4.53 15.24 13.77
CA PRO A 37 -4.23 16.27 14.76
C PRO A 37 -3.24 17.31 14.23
N ASP A 38 -3.43 18.56 14.63
CA ASP A 38 -2.52 19.64 14.28
C ASP A 38 -1.20 19.51 15.04
N PHE A 39 -0.09 19.82 14.40
CA PHE A 39 1.24 19.81 15.01
C PHE A 39 2.13 20.86 14.38
N THR A 40 3.12 21.30 15.16
CA THR A 40 4.23 22.12 14.68
C THR A 40 5.54 21.57 15.22
N LEU A 41 6.47 21.20 14.36
CA LEU A 41 7.76 20.60 14.70
C LEU A 41 8.93 21.41 14.11
N THR A 42 10.13 21.15 14.63
CA THR A 42 11.36 21.75 14.10
C THR A 42 11.95 20.75 13.11
N SER A 43 12.19 21.17 11.88
CA SER A 43 12.87 20.37 10.87
C SER A 43 14.36 20.20 11.19
N GLN A 44 15.02 19.31 10.46
CA GLN A 44 16.47 19.09 10.52
C GLN A 44 17.30 20.35 10.23
N ASP A 45 16.73 21.31 9.50
CA ASP A 45 17.37 22.58 9.13
C ASP A 45 17.06 23.70 10.15
N GLY A 46 16.40 23.40 11.27
CA GLY A 46 16.01 24.36 12.30
C GLY A 46 14.75 25.17 11.98
N ALA A 47 14.16 25.01 10.80
CA ALA A 47 12.92 25.70 10.42
C ALA A 47 11.70 25.12 11.13
N ARG A 48 10.72 25.97 11.42
CA ARG A 48 9.39 25.58 11.93
C ARG A 48 8.54 25.03 10.80
N VAL A 49 7.97 23.84 10.99
CA VAL A 49 7.07 23.19 10.03
C VAL A 49 5.79 22.79 10.75
N SER A 50 4.64 23.15 10.18
CA SER A 50 3.31 22.78 10.66
C SER A 50 2.59 21.86 9.68
N LEU A 51 1.64 21.05 10.16
CA LEU A 51 0.77 20.28 9.27
C LEU A 51 -0.04 21.20 8.33
N ARG A 52 -0.33 22.43 8.77
CA ARG A 52 -1.08 23.42 7.98
C ARG A 52 -0.33 23.90 6.75
N ASP A 53 1.00 23.84 6.77
CA ASP A 53 1.85 24.28 5.66
C ASP A 53 1.64 23.41 4.41
N PHE A 54 1.07 22.20 4.58
CA PHE A 54 0.81 21.24 3.50
C PHE A 54 -0.66 21.18 3.06
N ARG A 55 -1.51 22.12 3.48
CA ARG A 55 -2.94 22.12 3.07
C ARG A 55 -3.09 22.12 1.54
N GLY A 56 -4.07 21.36 1.06
CA GLY A 56 -4.32 21.17 -0.37
C GLY A 56 -3.44 20.09 -1.03
N LYS A 57 -2.52 19.45 -0.28
CA LYS A 57 -1.71 18.32 -0.75
C LYS A 57 -2.11 17.02 -0.05
N VAL A 58 -1.90 15.90 -0.73
CA VAL A 58 -1.91 14.58 -0.09
C VAL A 58 -0.56 14.35 0.56
N VAL A 59 -0.54 14.07 1.87
CA VAL A 59 0.70 13.91 2.65
C VAL A 59 0.69 12.55 3.34
N ALA A 60 1.75 11.77 3.09
CA ALA A 60 2.03 10.56 3.85
C ALA A 60 3.03 10.90 4.98
N VAL A 61 2.74 10.46 6.21
CA VAL A 61 3.56 10.73 7.39
C VAL A 61 3.94 9.40 8.04
N THR A 62 5.20 9.29 8.44
CA THR A 62 5.71 8.15 9.22
C THR A 62 6.55 8.68 10.39
N PHE A 63 6.59 7.92 11.48
CA PHE A 63 7.36 8.27 12.67
C PHE A 63 8.46 7.24 12.88
N ILE A 64 9.71 7.70 12.88
CA ILE A 64 10.90 6.89 13.11
C ILE A 64 11.86 7.63 14.04
N TYR A 65 12.88 6.92 14.52
CA TYR A 65 13.97 7.50 15.30
C TYR A 65 15.30 6.88 14.88
N ALA A 66 16.40 7.64 14.97
CA ALA A 66 17.67 7.29 14.34
C ALA A 66 18.32 6.01 14.88
N SER A 67 18.07 5.64 16.14
CA SER A 67 18.62 4.42 16.75
C SER A 67 17.78 3.16 16.49
N CYS A 68 16.67 3.26 15.75
CA CYS A 68 15.83 2.12 15.40
C CYS A 68 16.49 1.27 14.30
N THR A 69 16.86 0.03 14.61
CA THR A 69 17.57 -0.88 13.69
C THR A 69 16.68 -1.96 13.06
N ASP A 70 15.39 -1.98 13.37
CA ASP A 70 14.45 -3.03 12.94
C ASP A 70 13.53 -2.55 11.80
N ILE A 71 12.29 -2.18 12.12
CA ILE A 71 11.29 -1.83 11.10
C ILE A 71 11.51 -0.46 10.47
N CYS A 72 12.18 0.47 11.16
CA CYS A 72 12.30 1.85 10.70
C CYS A 72 13.06 2.02 9.37
N PRO A 73 14.21 1.35 9.13
CA PRO A 73 14.85 1.33 7.82
C PRO A 73 13.91 0.91 6.67
N MET A 74 13.05 -0.10 6.92
CA MET A 74 12.07 -0.57 5.94
C MET A 74 10.96 0.47 5.69
N LEU A 75 10.48 1.15 6.73
CA LEU A 75 9.51 2.23 6.57
C LEU A 75 10.08 3.38 5.73
N THR A 76 11.32 3.79 5.99
CA THR A 76 12.00 4.83 5.20
C THR A 76 12.17 4.40 3.74
N ALA A 77 12.56 3.15 3.49
CA ALA A 77 12.67 2.60 2.14
C ALA A 77 11.32 2.60 1.39
N ASN A 78 10.23 2.26 2.08
CA ASN A 78 8.89 2.31 1.50
C ASN A 78 8.46 3.74 1.12
N MET A 79 8.80 4.75 1.94
CA MET A 79 8.52 6.14 1.61
C MET A 79 9.25 6.59 0.35
N ALA A 80 10.55 6.24 0.22
CA ALA A 80 11.33 6.51 -0.98
C ALA A 80 10.74 5.80 -2.22
N HIS A 81 10.35 4.53 -2.07
CA HIS A 81 9.72 3.76 -3.15
C HIS A 81 8.40 4.37 -3.64
N VAL A 82 7.56 4.87 -2.72
CA VAL A 82 6.32 5.57 -3.07
C VAL A 82 6.63 6.86 -3.84
N GLN A 83 7.62 7.63 -3.39
CA GLN A 83 8.06 8.84 -4.08
C GLN A 83 8.53 8.54 -5.51
N ASP A 84 9.31 7.48 -5.70
CA ASP A 84 9.80 7.07 -7.03
C ASP A 84 8.66 6.58 -7.93
N LYS A 85 7.73 5.79 -7.38
CA LYS A 85 6.55 5.32 -8.12
C LYS A 85 5.63 6.45 -8.57
N LEU A 86 5.51 7.51 -7.79
CA LEU A 86 4.71 8.68 -8.15
C LEU A 86 5.37 9.51 -9.25
N GLY A 87 6.69 9.46 -9.39
CA GLY A 87 7.43 10.15 -10.44
C GLY A 87 7.06 11.64 -10.52
N SER A 88 6.62 12.10 -11.69
CA SER A 88 6.20 13.50 -11.89
C SER A 88 4.97 13.91 -11.08
N ALA A 89 4.11 12.96 -10.68
CA ALA A 89 2.94 13.25 -9.86
C ALA A 89 3.30 13.60 -8.41
N PHE A 90 4.50 13.22 -7.93
CA PHE A 90 5.00 13.64 -6.62
C PHE A 90 5.31 15.15 -6.58
N GLY A 91 5.64 15.73 -7.74
CA GLY A 91 6.16 17.09 -7.86
C GLY A 91 7.69 17.12 -7.95
N PRO A 92 8.29 18.33 -8.00
CA PRO A 92 9.74 18.47 -7.99
C PRO A 92 10.34 17.87 -6.71
N LYS A 93 11.41 17.09 -6.89
CA LYS A 93 12.26 16.60 -5.79
C LYS A 93 13.13 17.72 -5.26
#